data_AF-A0A5A7T2T0-F1
#
_entry.id   AF-A0A5A7T2T0-F1
#
_cell.length_a   1.000
_cell.length_b   1.000
_cell.length_c   1.000
_cell.angle_alpha   90.00
_cell.angle_beta   90.00
_cell.angle_gamma   90.00
#
_symmetry.space_group_name_H-M   'P 1'
#
loop_
_entity.id
_entity.type
_entity.pdbx_description
1 polymer ?
#
loop_
_entity_poly.entity_id
_entity_poly.type
_entity_poly.pdbx_seq_one_letter_code
_entity_poly.pdbx_strand_id
1 'polypeptide(L)' 'MLGGDVSQITWQQFKESFYAKFFSASLRDAKRQEFLNLEQGDMTVEQYDAEFDMLSRFAPEMIAT' A
#
# COMPACT_ATOMS: atom_id res chain seq x y z
N MET A 1 -21.16 -3.74 5.41
CA MET A 1 -22.02 -2.83 4.61
C MET A 1 -22.08 -1.51 5.35
N LEU A 2 -21.68 -0.41 4.72
CA LEU A 2 -21.71 0.92 5.35
C LEU A 2 -23.17 1.38 5.41
N GLY A 3 -23.82 1.15 6.55
CA GLY A 3 -25.11 1.73 6.90
C GLY A 3 -24.87 3.08 7.57
N GLY A 4 -24.71 4.11 6.76
CA GLY A 4 -24.60 5.50 7.17
C GLY A 4 -24.94 6.35 5.97
N ASP A 5 -25.81 7.33 6.17
CA ASP A 5 -26.37 8.19 5.12
C ASP A 5 -25.31 8.59 4.09
N VAL A 6 -25.56 8.25 2.81
CA VAL A 6 -24.62 8.42 1.68
C VAL A 6 -24.29 9.91 1.42
N SER A 7 -24.90 10.81 2.19
CA SER A 7 -24.87 12.25 2.01
C SER A 7 -23.54 12.92 2.40
N GLN A 8 -22.60 12.28 3.11
CA GLN A 8 -21.28 12.87 3.43
C GLN A 8 -20.16 11.80 3.65
N ILE A 9 -19.71 11.10 2.61
CA ILE A 9 -18.43 10.35 2.69
C ILE A 9 -17.28 11.35 2.64
N THR A 10 -16.48 11.43 3.70
CA THR A 10 -15.24 12.23 3.68
C THR A 10 -14.21 11.61 2.74
N TRP A 11 -13.31 12.44 2.19
CA TRP A 11 -12.23 11.94 1.34
C TRP A 11 -11.37 10.85 2.03
N GLN A 12 -11.16 10.98 3.34
CA GLN A 12 -10.45 9.97 4.13
C GLN A 12 -11.20 8.63 4.16
N GLN A 13 -12.50 8.64 4.47
CA GLN A 13 -13.32 7.42 4.48
C GLN A 13 -13.41 6.77 3.10
N PHE A 14 -13.45 7.56 2.03
CA PHE A 14 -13.36 7.04 0.67
C PHE A 14 -12.04 6.31 0.44
N LYS A 15 -10.90 6.92 0.77
CA LYS A 15 -9.58 6.31 0.63
C LYS A 15 -9.45 5.02 1.43
N GLU A 16 -9.89 5.00 2.69
CA GLU A 16 -9.86 3.82 3.54
C GLU A 16 -10.74 2.69 2.97
N SER A 17 -11.96 3.01 2.55
CA SER A 17 -12.89 2.04 1.94
C SER A 17 -12.37 1.50 0.61
N PHE A 18 -11.82 2.38 -0.23
CA PHE A 18 -11.20 2.01 -1.50
C PHE A 18 -10.01 1.08 -1.25
N TYR A 19 -9.11 1.47 -0.34
CA TYR A 19 -7.93 0.68 0.00
C TYR A 19 -8.32 -0.69 0.53
N ALA A 20 -9.27 -0.78 1.46
CA ALA A 20 -9.74 -2.06 1.99
C ALA A 20 -10.43 -2.96 0.94
N LYS A 21 -11.14 -2.36 -0.03
CA LYS A 21 -11.86 -3.09 -1.08
C LYS A 21 -10.92 -3.67 -2.14
N PHE A 22 -9.93 -2.90 -2.58
CA PHE A 22 -9.05 -3.27 -3.68
C PHE A 22 -7.74 -3.92 -3.22
N PHE A 23 -7.30 -3.62 -2.00
CA PHE A 23 -6.11 -4.20 -1.39
C PHE A 23 -6.53 -5.02 -0.17
N SER A 24 -6.89 -6.28 -0.39
CA SER A 24 -7.23 -7.22 0.70
C SER A 24 -6.09 -7.33 1.71
N ALA A 25 -6.40 -7.76 2.94
CA ALA A 25 -5.36 -7.98 3.95
C ALA A 25 -4.24 -8.90 3.44
N SER A 26 -4.60 -10.02 2.80
CA SER A 26 -3.63 -10.95 2.20
C SER A 26 -2.77 -10.31 1.11
N LEU A 27 -3.35 -9.47 0.26
CA LEU A 27 -2.58 -8.77 -0.78
C LEU A 27 -1.62 -7.75 -0.17
N ARG A 28 -2.05 -7.01 0.85
CA ARG A 28 -1.18 -6.07 1.57
C ARG A 28 -0.04 -6.78 2.28
N ASP A 29 -0.32 -7.93 2.90
CA ASP A 29 0.71 -8.73 3.55
C ASP A 29 1.69 -9.31 2.53
N ALA A 30 1.20 -9.77 1.38
CA ALA A 30 2.06 -10.20 0.28
C ALA A 30 2.95 -9.05 -0.21
N LYS A 31 2.40 -7.85 -0.41
CA LYS A 31 3.17 -6.66 -0.82
C LYS A 31 4.19 -6.22 0.25
N ARG A 32 3.86 -6.34 1.54
CA ARG A 32 4.84 -6.13 2.63
C ARG A 32 5.97 -7.15 2.56
N GLN A 33 5.67 -8.42 2.29
CA GLN A 33 6.70 -9.45 2.14
C GLN A 33 7.56 -9.21 0.89
N GLU A 34 6.97 -8.75 -0.22
CA GLU A 34 7.74 -8.32 -1.41
C GLU A 34 8.70 -7.18 -1.05
N PHE A 35 8.23 -6.17 -0.29
CA PHE A 35 9.08 -5.08 0.18
C PHE A 35 10.25 -5.56 1.04
N LEU A 36 9.98 -6.44 2.00
CA LEU A 36 11.01 -6.99 2.91
C LEU A 36 12.10 -7.77 2.18
N ASN A 37 11.74 -8.41 1.06
CA ASN A 37 12.65 -9.20 0.26
C ASN A 37 13.16 -8.44 -0.98
N LEU A 38 12.88 -7.14 -1.09
CA LEU A 38 13.25 -6.35 -2.26
C LEU A 38 14.77 -6.10 -2.28
N GLU A 39 15.44 -6.81 -3.16
CA GLU A 39 16.85 -6.59 -3.50
C GLU A 39 16.93 -5.95 -4.89
N GLN A 40 17.97 -5.13 -5.14
CA GLN A 40 18.14 -4.49 -6.43
C GLN A 40 18.32 -5.51 -7.57
N GLY A 41 19.09 -6.56 -7.34
CA GLY A 41 19.40 -7.56 -8.36
C GLY A 41 19.93 -6.92 -9.65
N ASP A 42 19.30 -7.25 -10.78
CA ASP A 42 19.64 -6.72 -12.11
C ASP A 42 18.89 -5.41 -12.46
N MET A 43 18.09 -4.85 -11.55
CA MET A 43 17.37 -3.60 -11.79
C MET A 43 18.32 -2.40 -11.86
N THR A 44 17.98 -1.42 -12.70
CA THR A 44 18.64 -0.10 -12.59
C THR A 44 18.25 0.55 -11.27
N VAL A 45 19.05 1.52 -10.83
CA VAL A 45 18.75 2.27 -9.59
C VAL A 45 17.38 2.94 -9.67
N GLU A 46 17.01 3.48 -10.84
CA GLU A 46 15.71 4.13 -11.06
C GLU A 46 14.54 3.15 -11.00
N GLN A 47 14.73 1.91 -11.47
CA GLN A 47 13.70 0.87 -11.39
C GLN A 47 13.53 0.39 -9.95
N TYR A 48 14.63 0.18 -9.25
CA TYR A 48 14.61 -0.19 -7.84
C TYR A 48 13.95 0.89 -6.98
N ASP A 49 14.30 2.16 -7.20
CA ASP A 49 13.72 3.31 -6.50
C ASP A 49 12.19 3.36 -6.69
N ALA A 50 11.72 3.19 -7.93
CA ALA A 50 10.29 3.17 -8.22
C ALA A 50 9.55 2.00 -7.54
N GLU A 51 10.12 0.80 -7.54
CA GLU A 51 9.55 -0.36 -6.85
C GLU A 51 9.59 -0.19 -5.32
N PHE A 52 10.68 0.35 -4.78
CA PHE A 52 10.81 0.67 -3.36
C PHE A 52 9.71 1.66 -2.93
N ASP A 53 9.53 2.76 -3.66
CA ASP A 53 8.50 3.77 -3.38
C ASP A 53 7.07 3.24 -3.48
N MET A 54 6.83 2.26 -4.35
CA MET A 54 5.53 1.61 -4.48
C MET A 54 5.26 0.67 -3.29
N LEU A 55 6.23 -0.20 -2.99
CA LEU A 55 6.11 -1.26 -2.00
C LEU A 55 6.16 -0.73 -0.55
N SER A 56 6.93 0.33 -0.31
CA SER A 56 7.08 0.95 1.01
C SER A 56 5.75 1.46 1.59
N ARG A 57 4.78 1.81 0.72
CA ARG A 57 3.41 2.20 1.10
C ARG A 57 2.62 1.09 1.82
N PHE A 58 3.05 -0.17 1.69
CA PHE A 58 2.44 -1.32 2.35
C PHE A 58 3.12 -1.66 3.69
N ALA A 59 4.23 -1.00 4.02
CA ALA A 59 5.02 -1.23 5.22
C ALA A 59 5.46 0.10 5.89
N PRO A 60 4.53 1.03 6.18
CA PRO A 60 4.88 2.34 6.76
C PRO A 60 5.64 2.24 8.08
N GLU A 61 5.44 1.16 8.84
CA GLU A 61 6.16 0.86 10.08
C GLU A 61 7.66 0.59 9.91
N MET A 62 8.11 0.28 8.70
CA MET A 62 9.51 -0.07 8.41
C MET A 62 10.34 1.10 7.87
N ILE A 63 9.68 2.17 7.41
CA ILE A 63 10.37 3.35 6.91
C ILE A 63 10.71 4.22 8.13
N ALA A 64 11.92 4.09 8.66
CA ALA A 64 12.43 5.04 9.65
C ALA A 64 12.57 6.43 8.99
N THR A 65 11.94 7.44 9.58
CA THR A 65 12.00 8.85 9.13
C THR A 65 13.14 9.58 9.83
#